data_AF-A0A3D3GA67-F1
#
_entry.id   AF-A0A3D3GA67-F1
#
_cell.length_a   1.000
_cell.length_b   1.000
_cell.length_c   1.000
_cell.angle_alpha   90.00
_cell.angle_beta   90.00
_cell.angle_gamma   90.00
#
_symmetry.space_group_name_H-M   'P 1'
#
loop_
_entity.id
_entity.type
_entity.pdbx_description
1 polymer ?
#
loop_
_entity_poly.entity_id
_entity_poly.type
_entity_poly.pdbx_seq_one_letter_code
_entity_poly.pdbx_strand_id
1 'polypeptide(L)'
;MTKTNGFIIAILGIWVVSCTVLPAAQAGGGDIVGNGGNLYICEIEYENGARRTVELLDFYEGREMRGLTIDLGPAVLDPIAKIQLALTRLHRLDPERAERFLKRAEGFFDDLLFVKGSLTQIPDYGYIVVEYGCSIEQIARQRQRQYSEDRTFWIRKELWDSLDNNSKAGLILHEIIYEELIKGGAENSIDARYLTALVSSKELESRSFPDYVENTLNKLRVDEEYQQIRIGDARYYSKSLDFYSNGKLARATASGSGWIESHGQVFGVGANDVLSFYKDGAIRRWSPVNAMHVQVNGRQISAQDVLFYENGTVNEIFTFAIEQTFSTFDGEIQFSWNSFSFWPNGMIQSGRLLWKSELTQADGSRISVPTLKGLLFDESGKIVKTGPFNVAGKWVCFDHTDESSAKTGVRVITIHNVAYNGELIEVERNSLQLFAIDSGTCRTTREFTLLNVNGGLFSAKDAKLEISDNLIRGADLEEDYYPGNFAYWTDGKKTEVQLVCRATYAQEKIYSPLN
;
A
#
# COMPACT_ATOMS: atom_id res chain seq x y z
N MET A 1 -62.15 22.65 -36.69
CA MET A 1 -62.35 23.12 -35.30
C MET A 1 -62.88 21.94 -34.48
N THR A 2 -62.32 21.76 -33.27
CA THR A 2 -62.73 20.87 -32.14
C THR A 2 -62.78 19.35 -32.40
N LYS A 3 -61.84 18.54 -31.86
CA LYS A 3 -61.86 17.81 -30.54
C LYS A 3 -63.10 16.90 -30.41
N THR A 4 -63.04 15.59 -30.10
CA THR A 4 -62.40 14.93 -28.94
C THR A 4 -62.51 13.37 -29.03
N ASN A 5 -61.50 12.68 -28.47
CA ASN A 5 -61.50 11.47 -27.61
C ASN A 5 -62.14 10.13 -28.01
N GLY A 6 -61.29 9.09 -27.96
CA GLY A 6 -61.66 7.68 -27.72
C GLY A 6 -60.48 6.91 -27.11
N PHE A 7 -60.46 6.81 -25.78
CA PHE A 7 -59.48 6.10 -24.95
C PHE A 7 -59.65 4.57 -25.09
N ILE A 8 -58.57 3.83 -25.34
CA ILE A 8 -58.48 2.38 -25.11
C ILE A 8 -57.60 2.18 -23.88
N ILE A 9 -58.19 1.66 -22.80
CA ILE A 9 -57.46 1.19 -21.61
C ILE A 9 -57.12 -0.28 -21.86
N ALA A 10 -55.84 -0.57 -22.10
CA ALA A 10 -55.28 -1.91 -22.01
C ALA A 10 -54.67 -2.08 -20.62
N ILE A 11 -55.26 -2.96 -19.81
CA ILE A 11 -54.72 -3.39 -18.52
C ILE A 11 -53.60 -4.40 -18.82
N LEU A 12 -52.35 -3.98 -18.62
CA LEU A 12 -51.19 -4.87 -18.63
C LEU A 12 -50.73 -5.05 -17.18
N GLY A 13 -51.02 -6.23 -16.63
CA GLY A 13 -50.61 -6.64 -15.30
C GLY A 13 -49.09 -6.82 -15.25
N ILE A 14 -48.44 -6.03 -14.39
CA ILE A 14 -47.04 -6.21 -14.02
C ILE A 14 -47.01 -7.06 -12.75
N TRP A 15 -46.56 -8.31 -12.91
CA TRP A 15 -46.14 -9.15 -11.80
C TRP A 15 -44.82 -8.62 -11.24
N VAL A 16 -44.89 -7.93 -10.09
CA VAL A 16 -43.70 -7.62 -9.29
C VAL A 16 -43.27 -8.92 -8.60
N VAL A 17 -42.33 -9.64 -9.21
CA VAL A 17 -41.57 -10.69 -8.53
C VAL A 17 -40.64 -9.99 -7.55
N SER A 18 -41.12 -9.79 -6.33
CA SER A 18 -40.33 -9.32 -5.20
C SER A 18 -39.35 -10.43 -4.82
N CYS A 19 -38.14 -10.38 -5.39
CA CYS A 19 -36.99 -11.17 -4.93
C CYS A 19 -36.62 -10.70 -3.53
N THR A 20 -37.29 -11.24 -2.50
CA THR A 20 -36.78 -11.20 -1.14
C THR A 20 -35.54 -12.07 -1.10
N VAL A 21 -34.37 -11.44 -1.24
CA VAL A 21 -33.09 -12.05 -0.89
C VAL A 21 -33.15 -12.32 0.61
N LEU A 22 -33.57 -13.52 0.98
CA LEU A 22 -33.41 -14.01 2.34
C LEU A 22 -31.89 -13.99 2.60
N PRO A 23 -31.37 -13.20 3.55
CA PRO A 23 -30.00 -13.39 3.98
C PRO A 23 -29.92 -14.84 4.43
N ALA A 24 -29.01 -15.61 3.83
CA ALA A 24 -28.66 -16.91 4.34
C ALA A 24 -28.21 -16.69 5.78
N ALA A 25 -29.08 -17.00 6.74
CA ALA A 25 -28.69 -17.18 8.11
C ALA A 25 -27.64 -18.28 8.06
N GLN A 26 -26.36 -17.91 8.08
CA GLN A 26 -25.30 -18.86 8.36
C GLN A 26 -25.62 -19.39 9.74
N ALA A 27 -26.19 -20.60 9.78
CA ALA A 27 -26.47 -21.32 11.00
C ALA A 27 -25.15 -21.44 11.75
N GLY A 28 -24.99 -20.60 12.76
CA GLY A 28 -23.77 -20.49 13.53
C GLY A 28 -23.54 -21.68 14.44
N GLY A 29 -22.31 -21.73 14.93
CA GLY A 29 -22.05 -22.20 16.29
C GLY A 29 -21.87 -23.70 16.44
N GLY A 30 -20.99 -24.31 15.63
CA GLY A 30 -20.19 -25.38 16.21
C GLY A 30 -19.24 -24.76 17.23
N ASP A 31 -19.25 -25.25 18.48
CA ASP A 31 -18.37 -24.83 19.60
C ASP A 31 -16.85 -25.05 19.37
N ILE A 32 -16.45 -25.16 18.10
CA ILE A 32 -15.13 -25.54 17.64
C ILE A 32 -14.62 -24.42 16.75
N VAL A 33 -13.70 -23.63 17.31
CA VAL A 33 -13.08 -22.51 16.60
C VAL A 33 -11.79 -22.93 15.89
N GLY A 34 -11.26 -24.13 16.15
CA GLY A 34 -10.13 -24.71 15.42
C GLY A 34 -9.50 -25.90 16.14
N ASN A 35 -8.44 -26.46 15.55
CA ASN A 35 -7.58 -27.49 16.15
C ASN A 35 -6.58 -26.87 17.14
N GLY A 36 -6.36 -27.45 18.32
CA GLY A 36 -5.30 -26.99 19.23
C GLY A 36 -4.05 -27.85 19.17
N GLY A 37 -3.21 -27.74 18.14
CA GLY A 37 -1.90 -28.41 18.15
C GLY A 37 -1.90 -29.95 18.10
N ASN A 38 -0.93 -30.51 17.38
CA ASN A 38 -0.77 -31.94 17.21
C ASN A 38 0.64 -32.39 17.58
N LEU A 39 0.78 -33.64 17.99
CA LEU A 39 2.06 -34.28 18.26
C LEU A 39 2.41 -35.27 17.16
N TYR A 40 3.69 -35.31 16.80
CA TYR A 40 4.28 -36.39 16.05
C TYR A 40 4.84 -37.42 17.04
N ILE A 41 4.25 -38.61 17.07
CA ILE A 41 4.62 -39.67 18.00
C ILE A 41 5.14 -40.86 17.20
N CYS A 42 6.36 -41.30 17.47
CA CYS A 42 6.90 -42.53 16.89
C CYS A 42 7.14 -43.56 17.97
N GLU A 43 6.67 -44.77 17.72
CA GLU A 43 6.86 -45.94 18.57
C GLU A 43 7.53 -47.02 17.72
N ILE A 44 8.87 -47.02 17.74
CA ILE A 44 9.67 -47.96 16.96
C ILE A 44 10.22 -49.02 17.90
N GLU A 45 9.87 -50.28 17.65
CA GLU A 45 10.46 -51.43 18.33
C GLU A 45 11.84 -51.72 17.74
N TYR A 46 12.88 -51.72 18.58
CA TYR A 46 14.21 -52.20 18.25
C TYR A 46 14.50 -53.51 19.00
N GLU A 47 15.51 -54.27 18.55
CA GLU A 47 15.97 -55.49 19.23
C GLU A 47 16.35 -55.25 20.71
N ASN A 48 16.74 -54.02 21.06
CA ASN A 48 17.13 -53.62 22.42
C ASN A 48 16.02 -52.88 23.19
N GLY A 49 14.77 -52.90 22.70
CA GLY A 49 13.61 -52.27 23.33
C GLY A 49 12.92 -51.23 22.44
N ALA A 50 11.70 -50.86 22.81
CA ALA A 50 10.94 -49.83 22.11
C ALA A 50 11.47 -48.43 22.44
N ARG A 51 11.67 -47.60 21.41
CA ARG A 51 11.90 -46.16 21.58
C ARG A 51 10.62 -45.43 21.25
N ARG A 52 10.14 -44.64 22.20
CA ARG A 52 9.04 -43.70 21.99
C ARG A 52 9.61 -42.27 21.90
N THR A 53 9.38 -41.60 20.78
CA THR A 53 9.67 -40.17 20.64
C THR A 53 8.38 -39.40 20.53
N VAL A 54 8.27 -38.31 21.29
CA VAL A 54 7.11 -37.41 21.28
C VAL A 54 7.63 -36.02 20.99
N GLU A 55 7.19 -35.44 19.89
CA GLU A 55 7.57 -34.10 19.47
C GLU A 55 6.34 -33.32 19.04
N LEU A 56 6.36 -32.00 19.17
CA LEU A 56 5.37 -31.13 18.55
C LEU A 56 5.43 -31.24 17.03
N LEU A 57 4.29 -31.45 16.37
CA LEU A 57 4.22 -31.61 14.92
C LEU A 57 4.84 -30.42 14.17
N ASP A 58 4.66 -29.21 14.68
CA ASP A 58 5.22 -27.96 14.16
C ASP A 58 6.75 -28.03 14.00
N PHE A 59 7.44 -28.57 15.00
CA PHE A 59 8.89 -28.68 15.00
C PHE A 59 9.37 -29.80 14.10
N TYR A 60 8.66 -30.93 14.08
CA TYR A 60 8.90 -32.00 13.12
C TYR A 60 8.80 -31.47 11.68
N GLU A 61 7.70 -30.81 11.32
CA GLU A 61 7.56 -30.25 9.97
C GLU A 61 8.58 -29.14 9.69
N GLY A 62 8.89 -28.30 10.68
CA GLY A 62 9.89 -27.26 10.57
C GLY A 62 11.26 -27.84 10.21
N ARG A 63 11.69 -28.89 10.91
CA ARG A 63 12.97 -29.56 10.67
C ARG A 63 12.96 -30.37 9.39
N GLU A 64 12.03 -31.30 9.25
CA GLU A 64 12.06 -32.30 8.16
C GLU A 64 11.59 -31.72 6.82
N MET A 65 10.59 -30.84 6.81
CA MET A 65 10.01 -30.33 5.56
C MET A 65 10.61 -28.99 5.14
N ARG A 66 11.14 -28.21 6.08
CA ARG A 66 11.56 -26.82 5.84
C ARG A 66 13.02 -26.55 6.19
N GLY A 67 13.75 -27.52 6.74
CA GLY A 67 15.15 -27.38 7.11
C GLY A 67 15.40 -26.33 8.20
N LEU A 68 14.41 -26.05 9.05
CA LEU A 68 14.54 -25.09 10.15
C LEU A 68 15.28 -25.70 11.33
N THR A 69 16.18 -24.93 11.92
CA THR A 69 16.95 -25.30 13.10
C THR A 69 16.26 -24.76 14.35
N ILE A 70 15.38 -25.57 14.95
CA ILE A 70 14.69 -25.20 16.20
C ILE A 70 15.70 -25.00 17.33
N ASP A 71 15.70 -23.83 17.95
CA ASP A 71 16.58 -23.48 19.06
C ASP A 71 15.83 -22.64 20.10
N LEU A 72 15.43 -23.28 21.17
CA LEU A 72 14.78 -22.64 22.33
C LEU A 72 15.74 -22.60 23.54
N GLY A 73 17.05 -22.57 23.29
CA GLY A 73 18.07 -22.46 24.32
C GLY A 73 18.19 -23.71 25.20
N PRO A 74 18.85 -23.60 26.38
CA PRO A 74 19.13 -24.72 27.26
C PRO A 74 17.88 -25.51 27.67
N ALA A 75 17.98 -26.84 27.74
CA ALA A 75 16.86 -27.73 28.09
C ALA A 75 16.27 -27.47 29.50
N VAL A 76 17.06 -26.90 30.41
CA VAL A 76 16.66 -26.59 31.79
C VAL A 76 15.67 -25.43 31.90
N LEU A 77 15.56 -24.58 30.88
CA LEU A 77 14.60 -23.47 30.89
C LEU A 77 13.17 -24.01 30.92
N ASP A 78 12.30 -23.35 31.69
CA ASP A 78 10.87 -23.63 31.68
C ASP A 78 10.23 -23.15 30.36
N PRO A 79 9.00 -23.62 30.03
CA PRO A 79 8.36 -23.26 28.78
C PRO A 79 8.19 -21.76 28.51
N ILE A 80 7.93 -20.93 29.53
CA ILE A 80 7.73 -19.48 29.35
C ILE A 80 9.05 -18.78 29.06
N ALA A 81 10.12 -19.13 29.78
CA ALA A 81 11.46 -18.61 29.50
C ALA A 81 11.93 -18.95 28.06
N LYS A 82 11.55 -20.12 27.55
CA LYS A 82 11.82 -20.53 26.16
C LYS A 82 11.04 -19.69 25.14
N ILE A 83 9.78 -19.40 25.42
CA ILE A 83 8.95 -18.51 24.59
C ILE A 83 9.55 -17.10 24.56
N GLN A 84 9.99 -16.57 25.70
CA GLN A 84 10.68 -15.26 25.75
C GLN A 84 11.91 -15.21 24.86
N LEU A 85 12.72 -16.28 24.84
CA LEU A 85 13.88 -16.39 23.95
C LEU A 85 13.46 -16.36 22.47
N ALA A 86 12.45 -17.14 22.10
CA ALA A 86 11.93 -17.16 20.72
C ALA A 86 11.37 -15.78 20.30
N LEU A 87 10.57 -15.16 21.17
CA LEU A 87 9.95 -13.87 20.91
C LEU A 87 10.95 -12.71 20.89
N THR A 88 12.11 -12.82 21.54
CA THR A 88 13.19 -11.85 21.39
C THR A 88 13.66 -11.74 19.93
N ARG A 89 13.66 -12.85 19.19
CA ARG A 89 14.00 -12.86 17.75
C ARG A 89 12.91 -12.18 16.93
N LEU A 90 11.64 -12.50 17.21
CA LEU A 90 10.51 -11.87 16.55
C LEU A 90 10.45 -10.37 16.83
N HIS A 91 10.76 -9.94 18.05
CA HIS A 91 10.71 -8.53 18.47
C HIS A 91 11.61 -7.62 17.62
N ARG A 92 12.71 -8.13 17.04
CA ARG A 92 13.55 -7.36 16.11
C ARG A 92 12.82 -7.00 14.81
N LEU A 93 11.87 -7.83 14.39
CA LEU A 93 11.15 -7.74 13.12
C LEU A 93 9.73 -7.19 13.31
N ASP A 94 9.05 -7.60 14.38
CA ASP A 94 7.68 -7.25 14.72
C ASP A 94 7.54 -7.12 16.26
N PRO A 95 7.97 -5.97 16.83
CA PRO A 95 7.92 -5.73 18.28
C PRO A 95 6.50 -5.87 18.84
N GLU A 96 5.50 -5.28 18.17
CA GLU A 96 4.12 -5.24 18.65
C GLU A 96 3.54 -6.66 18.76
N ARG A 97 3.75 -7.50 17.73
CA ARG A 97 3.30 -8.89 17.78
C ARG A 97 4.06 -9.69 18.85
N ALA A 98 5.37 -9.50 18.98
CA ALA A 98 6.16 -10.19 20.00
C ALA A 98 5.69 -9.86 21.42
N GLU A 99 5.41 -8.59 21.72
CA GLU A 99 4.88 -8.15 23.02
C GLU A 99 3.48 -8.72 23.29
N ARG A 100 2.58 -8.71 22.29
CA ARG A 100 1.25 -9.31 22.42
C ARG A 100 1.34 -10.81 22.70
N PHE A 101 2.20 -11.53 21.98
CA PHE A 101 2.40 -12.96 22.17
C PHE A 101 2.99 -13.28 23.54
N LEU A 102 3.96 -12.49 24.00
CA LEU A 102 4.56 -12.68 25.32
C LEU A 102 3.53 -12.49 26.42
N LYS A 103 2.78 -11.38 26.39
CA LYS A 103 1.70 -11.11 27.34
C LYS A 103 0.65 -12.23 27.33
N ARG A 104 0.31 -12.74 26.14
CA ARG A 104 -0.64 -13.85 26.01
C ARG A 104 -0.10 -15.15 26.61
N ALA A 105 1.20 -15.42 26.46
CA ALA A 105 1.88 -16.59 27.00
C ALA A 105 1.94 -16.56 28.53
N GLU A 106 2.20 -15.40 29.13
CA GLU A 106 2.22 -15.22 30.59
C GLU A 106 0.85 -15.54 31.23
N GLY A 107 -0.25 -15.23 30.54
CA GLY A 107 -1.61 -15.58 30.95
C GLY A 107 -2.13 -16.93 30.41
N PHE A 108 -1.28 -17.74 29.76
CA PHE A 108 -1.74 -18.98 29.10
C PHE A 108 -2.32 -19.98 30.10
N PHE A 109 -1.64 -20.19 31.23
CA PHE A 109 -2.05 -21.19 32.22
C PHE A 109 -3.33 -20.82 32.98
N ASP A 110 -3.66 -19.53 33.07
CA ASP A 110 -4.94 -19.09 33.63
C ASP A 110 -6.13 -19.48 32.75
N ASP A 111 -5.88 -19.69 31.45
CA ASP A 111 -6.89 -20.03 30.45
C ASP A 111 -6.88 -21.52 30.08
N LEU A 112 -6.11 -22.32 30.81
CA LEU A 112 -5.85 -23.72 30.52
C LEU A 112 -6.70 -24.66 31.37
N LEU A 113 -7.26 -25.69 30.73
CA LEU A 113 -7.84 -26.86 31.37
C LEU A 113 -7.07 -28.12 30.94
N PHE A 114 -6.47 -28.81 31.91
CA PHE A 114 -5.98 -30.16 31.67
C PHE A 114 -7.13 -31.16 31.70
N VAL A 115 -7.32 -31.89 30.61
CA VAL A 115 -8.32 -32.96 30.50
C VAL A 115 -7.65 -34.32 30.47
N LYS A 116 -8.36 -35.33 30.96
CA LYS A 116 -7.99 -36.74 30.85
C LYS A 116 -8.75 -37.37 29.70
N GLY A 117 -8.13 -38.32 29.01
CA GLY A 117 -8.74 -39.05 27.89
C GLY A 117 -8.34 -38.51 26.52
N SER A 118 -9.09 -38.87 25.48
CA SER A 118 -8.85 -38.41 24.11
C SER A 118 -9.60 -37.13 23.81
N LEU A 119 -8.94 -36.23 23.08
CA LEU A 119 -9.62 -35.15 22.38
C LEU A 119 -10.08 -35.68 21.03
N THR A 120 -11.24 -35.22 20.56
CA THR A 120 -11.68 -35.50 19.19
C THR A 120 -10.65 -34.94 18.21
N GLN A 121 -10.17 -35.79 17.30
CA GLN A 121 -9.21 -35.37 16.28
C GLN A 121 -9.87 -34.39 15.30
N ILE A 122 -9.19 -33.28 15.04
CA ILE A 122 -9.62 -32.29 14.07
C ILE A 122 -8.64 -32.37 12.88
N PRO A 123 -9.08 -32.82 11.68
CA PRO A 123 -8.17 -33.07 10.57
C PRO A 123 -7.83 -31.76 9.81
N ASP A 124 -7.24 -30.78 10.49
CA ASP A 124 -6.84 -29.49 9.92
C ASP A 124 -5.33 -29.42 9.61
N TYR A 125 -4.61 -30.51 9.81
CA TYR A 125 -3.17 -30.56 9.58
C TYR A 125 -2.80 -30.70 8.10
N GLY A 126 -3.78 -30.88 7.21
CA GLY A 126 -3.55 -31.05 5.78
C GLY A 126 -2.87 -32.38 5.44
N TYR A 127 -2.15 -32.42 4.32
CA TYR A 127 -1.42 -33.62 3.89
C TYR A 127 -0.03 -33.65 4.53
N ILE A 128 0.19 -34.60 5.43
CA ILE A 128 1.49 -34.83 6.07
C ILE A 128 1.91 -36.27 5.83
N VAL A 129 3.16 -36.47 5.43
CA VAL A 129 3.75 -37.80 5.32
C VAL A 129 4.17 -38.22 6.72
N VAL A 130 3.52 -39.26 7.22
CA VAL A 130 3.82 -39.88 8.52
C VAL A 130 4.64 -41.13 8.24
N GLU A 131 5.82 -41.23 8.87
CA GLU A 131 6.69 -42.39 8.70
C GLU A 131 6.07 -43.66 9.29
N TYR A 132 6.55 -44.82 8.82
CA TYR A 132 6.11 -46.10 9.37
C TYR A 132 6.45 -46.20 10.87
N GLY A 133 5.46 -46.59 11.68
CA GLY A 133 5.59 -46.65 13.14
C GLY A 133 5.36 -45.31 13.85
N CYS A 134 4.93 -44.28 13.12
CA CYS A 134 4.57 -42.99 13.69
C CYS A 134 3.08 -42.68 13.52
N SER A 135 2.56 -41.79 14.35
CA SER A 135 1.19 -41.29 14.34
C SER A 135 1.13 -39.80 14.66
N ILE A 136 0.04 -39.16 14.24
CA ILE A 136 -0.28 -37.78 14.61
C ILE A 136 -1.42 -37.81 15.62
N GLU A 137 -1.16 -37.26 16.81
CA GLU A 137 -2.10 -37.26 17.94
C GLU A 137 -2.48 -35.83 18.34
N GLN A 138 -3.79 -35.59 18.48
CA GLN A 138 -4.33 -34.33 18.99
C GLN A 138 -3.93 -34.15 20.46
N ILE A 139 -3.27 -33.04 20.81
CA ILE A 139 -2.89 -32.75 22.21
C ILE A 139 -3.71 -31.63 22.84
N ALA A 140 -3.95 -30.52 22.14
CA ALA A 140 -4.74 -29.41 22.68
C ALA A 140 -6.01 -29.18 21.86
N ARG A 141 -6.86 -28.27 22.32
CA ARG A 141 -8.02 -27.78 21.58
C ARG A 141 -8.33 -26.38 22.04
N GLN A 142 -8.50 -25.48 21.09
CA GLN A 142 -8.98 -24.13 21.36
C GLN A 142 -10.51 -24.07 21.28
N ARG A 143 -11.14 -23.40 22.25
CA ARG A 143 -12.59 -23.18 22.27
C ARG A 143 -12.90 -21.71 22.55
N GLN A 144 -13.97 -21.22 21.94
CA GLN A 144 -14.57 -19.96 22.36
C GLN A 144 -15.27 -20.19 23.70
N ARG A 145 -15.07 -19.26 24.64
CA ARG A 145 -15.78 -19.27 25.92
C ARG A 145 -17.26 -18.99 25.69
N GLN A 146 -18.12 -19.86 26.19
CA GLN A 146 -19.55 -19.58 26.30
C GLN A 146 -19.86 -18.91 27.64
N TYR A 147 -19.14 -19.30 28.69
CA TYR A 147 -19.25 -18.79 30.05
C TYR A 147 -17.90 -18.24 30.55
N SER A 148 -17.93 -17.39 31.58
CA SER A 148 -16.72 -16.79 32.17
C SER A 148 -15.73 -17.81 32.72
N GLU A 149 -16.24 -18.95 33.17
CA GLU A 149 -15.54 -20.07 33.78
C GLU A 149 -14.91 -21.00 32.73
N ASP A 150 -15.36 -20.93 31.48
CA ASP A 150 -14.82 -21.75 30.41
C ASP A 150 -13.36 -21.40 30.17
N ARG A 151 -12.53 -22.44 30.08
CA ARG A 151 -11.13 -22.32 29.69
C ARG A 151 -11.01 -22.36 28.18
N THR A 152 -10.19 -21.47 27.64
CA THR A 152 -9.96 -21.32 26.20
C THR A 152 -9.20 -22.52 25.64
N PHE A 153 -8.20 -23.02 26.38
CA PHE A 153 -7.34 -24.11 25.94
C PHE A 153 -7.60 -25.37 26.75
N TRP A 154 -7.82 -26.49 26.05
CA TRP A 154 -7.94 -27.80 26.66
C TRP A 154 -6.75 -28.65 26.25
N ILE A 155 -5.97 -29.17 27.19
CA ILE A 155 -4.78 -29.99 26.89
C ILE A 155 -4.93 -31.39 27.49
N ARG A 156 -4.65 -32.43 26.69
CA ARG A 156 -4.54 -33.81 27.19
C ARG A 156 -3.37 -33.92 28.14
N LYS A 157 -3.68 -34.14 29.42
CA LYS A 157 -2.68 -34.15 30.48
C LYS A 157 -1.59 -35.18 30.26
N GLU A 158 -1.97 -36.38 29.82
CA GLU A 158 -1.03 -37.50 29.65
C GLU A 158 -0.01 -37.22 28.53
N LEU A 159 -0.44 -36.59 27.44
CA LEU A 159 0.46 -36.19 26.35
C LEU A 159 1.33 -35.00 26.78
N TRP A 160 0.76 -33.99 27.43
CA TRP A 160 1.51 -32.85 27.96
C TRP A 160 2.63 -33.27 28.91
N ASP A 161 2.34 -34.17 29.84
CA ASP A 161 3.33 -34.64 30.81
C ASP A 161 4.48 -35.41 30.12
N SER A 162 4.25 -35.96 28.92
CA SER A 162 5.27 -36.63 28.11
C SER A 162 6.12 -35.69 27.25
N LEU A 163 5.75 -34.41 27.13
CA LEU A 163 6.52 -33.42 26.37
C LEU A 163 7.71 -32.88 27.16
N ASP A 164 8.81 -32.65 26.44
CA ASP A 164 9.91 -31.83 26.93
C ASP A 164 9.55 -30.34 26.96
N ASN A 165 10.39 -29.52 27.59
CA ASN A 165 10.10 -28.09 27.74
C ASN A 165 10.12 -27.33 26.40
N ASN A 166 10.86 -27.81 25.39
CA ASN A 166 10.84 -27.23 24.05
C ASN A 166 9.46 -27.43 23.42
N SER A 167 8.96 -28.66 23.40
CA SER A 167 7.67 -28.99 22.79
C SER A 167 6.50 -28.35 23.55
N LYS A 168 6.59 -28.22 24.88
CA LYS A 168 5.63 -27.44 25.68
C LYS A 168 5.62 -25.96 25.30
N ALA A 169 6.79 -25.34 25.15
CA ALA A 169 6.92 -23.96 24.73
C ALA A 169 6.36 -23.76 23.31
N GLY A 170 6.70 -24.65 22.38
CA GLY A 170 6.17 -24.64 21.02
C GLY A 170 4.64 -24.79 20.99
N LEU A 171 4.07 -25.69 21.80
CA LEU A 171 2.63 -25.89 21.86
C LEU A 171 1.92 -24.63 22.37
N ILE A 172 2.42 -24.00 23.44
CA ILE A 172 1.85 -22.74 23.91
C ILE A 172 1.91 -21.67 22.81
N LEU A 173 3.06 -21.55 22.14
CA LEU A 173 3.24 -20.57 21.07
C LEU A 173 2.31 -20.83 19.87
N HIS A 174 2.11 -22.10 19.52
CA HIS A 174 1.15 -22.53 18.52
C HIS A 174 -0.24 -22.04 18.83
N GLU A 175 -0.76 -22.32 20.02
CA GLU A 175 -2.12 -21.92 20.40
C GLU A 175 -2.30 -20.39 20.36
N ILE A 176 -1.27 -19.64 20.74
CA ILE A 176 -1.28 -18.17 20.72
C ILE A 176 -1.27 -17.62 19.30
N ILE A 177 -0.39 -18.15 18.46
CA ILE A 177 -0.30 -17.77 17.05
C ILE A 177 -1.61 -18.13 16.35
N TYR A 178 -2.12 -19.35 16.56
CA TYR A 178 -3.33 -19.82 15.91
C TYR A 178 -4.56 -19.02 16.36
N GLU A 179 -4.62 -18.62 17.63
CA GLU A 179 -5.64 -17.68 18.11
C GLU A 179 -5.64 -16.36 17.31
N GLU A 180 -4.47 -15.79 17.00
CA GLU A 180 -4.37 -14.59 16.15
C GLU A 180 -4.82 -14.90 14.71
N LEU A 181 -4.37 -16.02 14.14
CA LEU A 181 -4.67 -16.36 12.74
C LEU A 181 -6.15 -16.71 12.50
N ILE A 182 -6.82 -17.40 13.42
CA ILE A 182 -8.26 -17.69 13.30
C ILE A 182 -9.08 -16.40 13.35
N LYS A 183 -8.70 -15.43 14.20
CA LYS A 183 -9.35 -14.11 14.21
C LYS A 183 -9.22 -13.42 12.86
N GLY A 184 -8.11 -13.65 12.15
CA GLY A 184 -7.90 -13.25 10.77
C GLY A 184 -8.40 -14.20 9.70
N GLY A 185 -9.34 -15.10 10.01
CA GLY A 185 -10.00 -15.92 9.01
C GLY A 185 -9.24 -17.19 8.59
N ALA A 186 -8.16 -17.58 9.27
CA ALA A 186 -7.49 -18.84 8.98
C ALA A 186 -8.40 -20.05 9.25
N GLU A 187 -8.54 -20.92 8.24
CA GLU A 187 -9.42 -22.11 8.31
C GLU A 187 -8.73 -23.35 8.92
N ASN A 188 -7.40 -23.34 9.02
CA ASN A 188 -6.59 -24.49 9.46
C ASN A 188 -5.28 -24.05 10.11
N SER A 189 -4.62 -24.93 10.84
CA SER A 189 -3.40 -24.63 11.61
C SER A 189 -2.08 -24.68 10.82
N ILE A 190 -2.08 -24.95 9.51
CA ILE A 190 -0.82 -25.07 8.72
C ILE A 190 0.06 -23.82 8.87
N ASP A 191 -0.54 -22.63 8.80
CA ASP A 191 0.19 -21.37 8.87
C ASP A 191 0.69 -21.08 10.30
N ALA A 192 -0.10 -21.50 11.31
CA ALA A 192 0.32 -21.44 12.71
C ALA A 192 1.51 -22.35 12.98
N ARG A 193 1.51 -23.58 12.44
CA ARG A 193 2.64 -24.51 12.57
C ARG A 193 3.90 -23.97 11.92
N TYR A 194 3.77 -23.42 10.72
CA TYR A 194 4.89 -22.78 10.03
C TYR A 194 5.48 -21.63 10.86
N LEU A 195 4.64 -20.71 11.34
CA LEU A 195 5.11 -19.54 12.07
C LEU A 195 5.68 -19.93 13.44
N THR A 196 5.08 -20.92 14.13
CA THR A 196 5.59 -21.45 15.41
C THR A 196 6.98 -22.04 15.25
N ALA A 197 7.19 -22.87 14.22
CA ALA A 197 8.49 -23.44 13.91
C ALA A 197 9.51 -22.34 13.58
N LEU A 198 9.14 -21.37 12.72
CA LEU A 198 10.01 -20.28 12.32
C LEU A 198 10.42 -19.37 13.49
N VAL A 199 9.47 -18.96 14.33
CA VAL A 199 9.75 -18.12 15.51
C VAL A 199 10.65 -18.85 16.52
N SER A 200 10.51 -20.18 16.58
CA SER A 200 11.34 -21.02 17.44
C SER A 200 12.71 -21.37 16.85
N SER A 201 13.03 -20.90 15.64
CA SER A 201 14.25 -21.31 14.92
C SER A 201 15.31 -20.22 14.83
N LYS A 202 16.56 -20.62 14.52
CA LYS A 202 17.69 -19.69 14.30
C LYS A 202 17.53 -18.88 13.02
N GLU A 203 16.82 -19.41 12.03
CA GLU A 203 16.66 -18.78 10.73
C GLU A 203 15.94 -17.44 10.84
N LEU A 204 15.06 -17.23 11.83
CA LEU A 204 14.43 -15.92 12.05
C LEU A 204 15.46 -14.85 12.47
N GLU A 205 16.57 -15.21 13.11
CA GLU A 205 17.62 -14.26 13.52
C GLU A 205 18.33 -13.61 12.32
N SER A 206 18.52 -14.37 11.25
CA SER A 206 19.21 -13.90 10.04
C SER A 206 18.27 -13.24 9.03
N ARG A 207 16.94 -13.35 9.20
CA ARG A 207 15.97 -12.72 8.30
C ARG A 207 16.03 -11.20 8.36
N SER A 208 16.00 -10.58 7.19
CA SER A 208 15.78 -9.15 7.07
C SER A 208 14.29 -8.83 7.26
N PHE A 209 13.97 -7.57 7.58
CA PHE A 209 12.58 -7.11 7.67
C PHE A 209 11.80 -7.29 6.35
N PRO A 210 12.36 -6.95 5.16
CA PRO A 210 11.71 -7.26 3.88
C PRO A 210 11.42 -8.75 3.69
N ASP A 211 12.40 -9.63 3.97
CA ASP A 211 12.20 -11.07 3.81
C ASP A 211 11.12 -11.60 4.76
N TYR A 212 11.07 -11.09 5.99
CA TYR A 212 10.00 -11.42 6.93
C TYR A 212 8.63 -11.00 6.38
N VAL A 213 8.49 -9.78 5.86
CA VAL A 213 7.21 -9.31 5.29
C VAL A 213 6.83 -10.11 4.04
N GLU A 214 7.72 -10.19 3.05
CA GLU A 214 7.43 -10.78 1.74
C GLU A 214 7.31 -12.30 1.78
N ASN A 215 8.22 -12.97 2.51
CA ASN A 215 8.33 -14.42 2.50
C ASN A 215 7.73 -15.10 3.74
N THR A 216 7.26 -14.34 4.72
CA THR A 216 6.52 -14.88 5.88
C THR A 216 5.10 -14.32 5.92
N LEU A 217 4.94 -13.02 6.21
CA LEU A 217 3.61 -12.45 6.47
C LEU A 217 2.69 -12.49 5.26
N ASN A 218 3.18 -12.07 4.09
CA ASN A 218 2.37 -12.02 2.87
C ASN A 218 1.97 -13.41 2.34
N LYS A 219 2.57 -14.49 2.87
CA LYS A 219 2.23 -15.87 2.54
C LYS A 219 1.24 -16.50 3.51
N LEU A 220 0.93 -15.86 4.63
CA LEU A 220 -0.10 -16.33 5.55
C LEU A 220 -1.49 -16.16 4.91
N ARG A 221 -2.35 -17.17 5.03
CA ARG A 221 -3.72 -17.19 4.52
C ARG A 221 -4.67 -16.61 5.56
N VAL A 222 -4.51 -15.32 5.80
CA VAL A 222 -5.36 -14.52 6.69
C VAL A 222 -5.80 -13.25 5.98
N ASP A 223 -6.88 -12.67 6.49
CA ASP A 223 -7.40 -11.37 6.07
C ASP A 223 -6.36 -10.27 6.24
N GLU A 224 -6.37 -9.32 5.31
CA GLU A 224 -5.36 -8.25 5.24
C GLU A 224 -5.36 -7.37 6.49
N GLU A 225 -6.49 -7.26 7.18
CA GLU A 225 -6.62 -6.52 8.45
C GLU A 225 -5.75 -7.09 9.57
N TYR A 226 -5.39 -8.39 9.51
CA TYR A 226 -4.53 -9.05 10.49
C TYR A 226 -3.06 -9.10 10.05
N GLN A 227 -2.79 -8.65 8.83
CA GLN A 227 -1.44 -8.50 8.28
C GLN A 227 -0.94 -7.07 8.42
N GLN A 228 -1.19 -6.46 9.58
CA GLN A 228 -0.71 -5.12 9.87
C GLN A 228 0.64 -5.16 10.58
N ILE A 229 1.54 -4.26 10.19
CA ILE A 229 2.82 -4.06 10.84
C ILE A 229 3.00 -2.60 11.24
N ARG A 230 3.59 -2.39 12.42
CA ARG A 230 3.84 -1.06 12.94
C ARG A 230 5.25 -0.59 12.57
N ILE A 231 5.34 0.59 11.96
CA ILE A 231 6.60 1.26 11.66
C ILE A 231 6.49 2.69 12.21
N GLY A 232 7.24 2.98 13.29
CA GLY A 232 7.00 4.17 14.11
C GLY A 232 5.68 4.03 14.89
N ASP A 233 4.82 5.03 14.83
CA ASP A 233 3.46 4.98 15.43
C ASP A 233 2.36 4.69 14.41
N ALA A 234 2.71 4.51 13.12
CA ALA A 234 1.76 4.16 12.07
C ALA A 234 1.72 2.65 11.82
N ARG A 235 0.54 2.17 11.42
CA ARG A 235 0.29 0.80 10.99
C ARG A 235 0.14 0.73 9.48
N TYR A 236 0.67 -0.32 8.89
CA TYR A 236 0.70 -0.55 7.45
C TYR A 236 0.24 -1.96 7.12
N TYR A 237 -0.44 -2.14 5.98
CA TYR A 237 -0.71 -3.47 5.44
C TYR A 237 0.59 -4.07 4.90
N SER A 238 0.96 -5.27 5.34
CA SER A 238 2.21 -5.93 4.93
C SER A 238 2.27 -6.17 3.42
N LYS A 239 1.14 -6.46 2.78
CA LYS A 239 1.01 -6.62 1.32
C LYS A 239 1.19 -5.32 0.53
N SER A 240 1.11 -4.18 1.20
CA SER A 240 1.30 -2.86 0.60
C SER A 240 2.68 -2.27 0.88
N LEU A 241 3.62 -3.07 1.39
CA LEU A 241 5.00 -2.65 1.60
C LEU A 241 5.87 -3.10 0.43
N ASP A 242 6.53 -2.13 -0.21
CA ASP A 242 7.58 -2.37 -1.20
C ASP A 242 8.92 -1.98 -0.59
N PHE A 243 9.98 -2.72 -0.92
CA PHE A 243 11.33 -2.48 -0.38
C PHE A 243 12.36 -2.21 -1.48
N TYR A 244 13.36 -1.42 -1.14
CA TYR A 244 14.60 -1.30 -1.90
C TYR A 244 15.50 -2.52 -1.67
N SER A 245 16.47 -2.74 -2.57
CA SER A 245 17.44 -3.84 -2.46
C SER A 245 18.35 -3.76 -1.22
N ASN A 246 18.46 -2.59 -0.59
CA ASN A 246 19.16 -2.42 0.69
C ASN A 246 18.28 -2.72 1.92
N GLY A 247 17.05 -3.19 1.69
CA GLY A 247 16.07 -3.54 2.70
C GLY A 247 15.35 -2.38 3.37
N LYS A 248 15.54 -1.15 2.90
CA LYS A 248 14.75 0.00 3.32
C LYS A 248 13.39 0.02 2.62
N LEU A 249 12.40 0.60 3.28
CA LEU A 249 11.07 0.76 2.72
C LEU A 249 11.14 1.69 1.50
N ALA A 250 10.48 1.33 0.42
CA ALA A 250 10.38 2.10 -0.82
C ALA A 250 8.98 2.71 -0.98
N ARG A 251 7.95 1.94 -0.62
CA ARG A 251 6.55 2.37 -0.64
C ARG A 251 5.76 1.67 0.46
N ALA A 252 4.76 2.35 1.00
CA ALA A 252 3.84 1.76 1.97
C ALA A 252 2.43 2.35 1.83
N THR A 253 1.41 1.54 2.09
CA THR A 253 0.03 2.00 2.30
C THR A 253 -0.36 1.79 3.75
N ALA A 254 -0.75 2.86 4.43
CA ALA A 254 -1.14 2.81 5.82
C ALA A 254 -2.48 2.10 6.00
N SER A 255 -2.60 1.26 7.02
CA SER A 255 -3.84 0.54 7.35
C SER A 255 -4.69 1.23 8.40
N GLY A 256 -4.09 2.14 9.16
CA GLY A 256 -4.76 2.90 10.21
C GLY A 256 -4.21 4.30 10.30
N SER A 257 -4.77 5.09 11.22
CA SER A 257 -4.19 6.39 11.55
C SER A 257 -3.02 6.25 12.52
N GLY A 258 -2.04 7.14 12.41
CA GLY A 258 -0.91 7.17 13.31
C GLY A 258 0.00 8.37 13.04
N TRP A 259 1.14 8.40 13.71
CA TRP A 259 2.17 9.39 13.49
C TRP A 259 3.45 8.72 13.00
N ILE A 260 4.17 9.37 12.09
CA ILE A 260 5.50 8.94 11.69
C ILE A 260 6.48 10.09 11.86
N GLU A 261 7.68 9.76 12.30
CA GLU A 261 8.77 10.72 12.37
C GLU A 261 9.76 10.47 11.23
N SER A 262 10.11 11.53 10.49
CA SER A 262 11.20 11.51 9.51
C SER A 262 11.98 12.81 9.62
N HIS A 263 13.30 12.72 9.83
CA HIS A 263 14.19 13.88 9.95
C HIS A 263 13.74 14.90 11.02
N GLY A 264 13.22 14.42 12.16
CA GLY A 264 12.71 15.27 13.24
C GLY A 264 11.36 15.93 12.94
N GLN A 265 10.72 15.62 11.82
CA GLN A 265 9.36 16.06 11.49
C GLN A 265 8.37 14.94 11.76
N VAL A 266 7.25 15.28 12.38
CA VAL A 266 6.18 14.33 12.72
C VAL A 266 4.98 14.55 11.78
N PHE A 267 4.54 13.49 11.11
CA PHE A 267 3.45 13.52 10.14
C PHE A 267 2.29 12.65 10.61
N GLY A 268 1.07 13.17 10.51
CA GLY A 268 -0.13 12.38 10.74
C GLY A 268 -0.44 11.58 9.48
N VAL A 269 -0.45 10.26 9.59
CA VAL A 269 -0.78 9.35 8.50
C VAL A 269 -2.21 8.85 8.73
N GLY A 270 -3.05 8.94 7.71
CA GLY A 270 -4.40 8.39 7.70
C GLY A 270 -4.46 6.96 7.17
N ALA A 271 -5.57 6.28 7.45
CA ALA A 271 -5.85 4.99 6.81
C ALA A 271 -5.92 5.17 5.29
N ASN A 272 -5.27 4.25 4.57
CA ASN A 272 -5.09 4.20 3.12
C ASN A 272 -4.15 5.25 2.51
N ASP A 273 -3.51 6.10 3.33
CA ASP A 273 -2.50 7.02 2.84
C ASP A 273 -1.32 6.25 2.22
N VAL A 274 -0.81 6.77 1.10
CA VAL A 274 0.33 6.16 0.39
C VAL A 274 1.58 6.98 0.66
N LEU A 275 2.62 6.31 1.14
CA LEU A 275 3.95 6.88 1.33
C LEU A 275 4.93 6.24 0.35
N SER A 276 5.87 7.05 -0.15
CA SER A 276 7.08 6.56 -0.79
C SER A 276 8.30 7.17 -0.13
N PHE A 277 9.42 6.48 -0.22
CA PHE A 277 10.63 6.81 0.51
C PHE A 277 11.81 6.96 -0.44
N TYR A 278 12.88 7.55 0.04
CA TYR A 278 14.20 7.53 -0.57
C TYR A 278 14.96 6.27 -0.13
N LYS A 279 16.08 5.97 -0.80
CA LYS A 279 16.88 4.76 -0.51
C LYS A 279 17.47 4.74 0.90
N ASP A 280 17.65 5.90 1.53
CA ASP A 280 18.10 6.03 2.92
C ASP A 280 16.97 5.82 3.95
N GLY A 281 15.71 5.78 3.50
CA GLY A 281 14.51 5.67 4.34
C GLY A 281 13.84 7.02 4.65
N ALA A 282 14.35 8.14 4.13
CA ALA A 282 13.67 9.43 4.23
C ALA A 282 12.33 9.37 3.48
N ILE A 283 11.30 10.07 3.97
CA ILE A 283 10.04 10.18 3.21
C ILE A 283 10.32 10.98 1.94
N ARG A 284 9.88 10.46 0.80
CA ARG A 284 9.99 11.11 -0.52
C ARG A 284 8.68 11.75 -0.94
N ARG A 285 7.58 11.04 -0.72
CA ARG A 285 6.24 11.48 -1.09
C ARG A 285 5.22 10.95 -0.11
N TRP A 286 4.24 11.75 0.23
CA TRP A 286 3.05 11.35 0.97
C TRP A 286 1.81 11.81 0.21
N SER A 287 0.95 10.86 -0.16
CA SER A 287 -0.30 11.09 -0.89
C SER A 287 -1.46 10.64 0.00
N PRO A 288 -2.00 11.54 0.85
CA PRO A 288 -3.13 11.20 1.71
C PRO A 288 -4.42 10.99 0.92
N VAL A 289 -5.26 10.04 1.35
CA VAL A 289 -6.54 9.74 0.67
C VAL A 289 -7.57 10.83 0.94
N ASN A 290 -7.56 11.39 2.14
CA ASN A 290 -8.37 12.54 2.52
C ASN A 290 -7.46 13.73 2.77
N ALA A 291 -7.95 14.95 2.53
CA ALA A 291 -7.19 16.16 2.84
C ALA A 291 -6.70 16.12 4.31
N MET A 292 -5.40 15.93 4.51
CA MET A 292 -4.81 15.85 5.85
C MET A 292 -3.95 17.07 6.13
N HIS A 293 -3.90 17.45 7.41
CA HIS A 293 -3.12 18.58 7.88
C HIS A 293 -1.65 18.19 8.07
N VAL A 294 -0.78 18.75 7.26
CA VAL A 294 0.68 18.62 7.34
C VAL A 294 1.21 19.78 8.15
N GLN A 295 2.10 19.53 9.11
CA GLN A 295 2.82 20.63 9.77
C GLN A 295 4.06 21.03 8.96
N VAL A 296 4.10 22.26 8.46
CA VAL A 296 5.26 22.83 7.77
C VAL A 296 5.62 24.14 8.45
N ASN A 297 6.83 24.21 9.02
CA ASN A 297 7.31 25.37 9.79
C ASN A 297 6.32 25.81 10.89
N GLY A 298 5.74 24.85 11.61
CA GLY A 298 4.77 25.10 12.70
C GLY A 298 3.35 25.44 12.26
N ARG A 299 3.01 25.32 10.96
CA ARG A 299 1.65 25.54 10.44
C ARG A 299 1.02 24.29 9.90
N GLN A 300 -0.26 24.10 10.17
CA GLN A 300 -1.05 23.05 9.54
C GLN A 300 -1.52 23.47 8.15
N ILE A 301 -1.24 22.64 7.14
CA ILE A 301 -1.61 22.84 5.74
C ILE A 301 -2.38 21.61 5.26
N SER A 302 -3.56 21.79 4.66
CA SER A 302 -4.31 20.67 4.07
C SER A 302 -3.73 20.28 2.71
N ALA A 303 -3.15 19.09 2.60
CA ALA A 303 -2.50 18.61 1.38
C ALA A 303 -3.22 17.40 0.74
N GLN A 304 -3.13 17.31 -0.58
CA GLN A 304 -3.42 16.13 -1.41
C GLN A 304 -2.18 15.28 -1.64
N ASP A 305 -1.03 15.94 -1.73
CA ASP A 305 0.23 15.30 -2.05
C ASP A 305 1.36 16.19 -1.55
N VAL A 306 2.34 15.60 -0.90
CA VAL A 306 3.51 16.30 -0.39
C VAL A 306 4.74 15.57 -0.88
N LEU A 307 5.59 16.30 -1.60
CA LEU A 307 6.93 15.87 -1.99
C LEU A 307 7.93 16.45 -1.01
N PHE A 308 8.94 15.66 -0.68
CA PHE A 308 10.01 16.04 0.23
C PHE A 308 11.34 16.04 -0.52
N TYR A 309 12.34 16.74 0.02
CA TYR A 309 13.74 16.58 -0.32
C TYR A 309 14.35 15.42 0.49
N GLU A 310 15.52 14.93 0.07
CA GLU A 310 16.25 13.88 0.81
C GLU A 310 16.61 14.29 2.25
N ASN A 311 16.80 15.59 2.51
CA ASN A 311 17.04 16.12 3.86
C ASN A 311 15.78 16.17 4.75
N GLY A 312 14.63 15.67 4.26
CA GLY A 312 13.35 15.64 4.95
C GLY A 312 12.57 16.96 4.94
N THR A 313 13.11 18.04 4.37
CA THR A 313 12.34 19.29 4.21
C THR A 313 11.31 19.13 3.09
N VAL A 314 10.18 19.83 3.22
CA VAL A 314 9.15 19.82 2.18
C VAL A 314 9.72 20.43 0.90
N ASN A 315 9.46 19.79 -0.23
CA ASN A 315 9.81 20.26 -1.57
C ASN A 315 8.60 20.85 -2.27
N GLU A 316 7.49 20.11 -2.33
CA GLU A 316 6.28 20.55 -3.03
C GLU A 316 5.04 20.13 -2.23
N ILE A 317 4.03 20.99 -2.17
CA ILE A 317 2.71 20.65 -1.60
C ILE A 317 1.64 20.92 -2.65
N PHE A 318 0.82 19.92 -2.92
CA PHE A 318 -0.42 20.03 -3.67
C PHE A 318 -1.58 20.10 -2.68
N THR A 319 -2.48 21.07 -2.83
CA THR A 319 -3.56 21.32 -1.85
C THR A 319 -4.94 21.14 -2.48
N PHE A 320 -5.92 20.71 -1.67
CA PHE A 320 -7.33 20.84 -2.04
C PHE A 320 -7.76 22.31 -2.03
N ALA A 321 -8.91 22.57 -2.63
CA ALA A 321 -9.53 23.84 -2.95
C ALA A 321 -9.84 24.84 -1.80
N ILE A 322 -8.99 24.96 -0.80
CA ILE A 322 -9.22 25.72 0.42
C ILE A 322 -8.19 26.84 0.55
N GLU A 323 -8.63 27.99 1.05
CA GLU A 323 -7.76 29.13 1.33
C GLU A 323 -6.76 28.74 2.43
N GLN A 324 -5.47 28.95 2.19
CA GLN A 324 -4.40 28.66 3.16
C GLN A 324 -3.63 29.94 3.48
N THR A 325 -3.32 30.20 4.76
CA THR A 325 -2.57 31.39 5.17
C THR A 325 -1.15 31.02 5.61
N PHE A 326 -0.14 31.50 4.90
CA PHE A 326 1.29 31.32 5.23
C PHE A 326 1.88 32.64 5.69
N SER A 327 2.80 32.63 6.66
CA SER A 327 3.62 33.80 6.95
C SER A 327 4.94 33.61 6.25
N THR A 328 5.30 34.65 5.53
CA THR A 328 6.59 34.84 4.92
C THR A 328 7.39 35.83 5.75
N PHE A 329 8.64 36.08 5.38
CA PHE A 329 9.40 37.20 5.95
C PHE A 329 8.61 38.50 5.77
N ASP A 330 7.98 38.65 4.61
CA ASP A 330 7.10 39.74 4.24
C ASP A 330 5.65 39.51 4.73
N GLY A 331 5.45 39.05 5.97
CA GLY A 331 4.14 38.90 6.64
C GLY A 331 3.20 37.82 6.05
N GLU A 332 1.89 37.91 6.35
CA GLU A 332 0.90 36.87 6.03
C GLU A 332 0.38 36.96 4.59
N ILE A 333 0.38 35.82 3.92
CA ILE A 333 -0.09 35.61 2.56
C ILE A 333 -1.19 34.55 2.58
N GLN A 334 -2.39 34.94 2.14
CA GLN A 334 -3.45 34.00 1.80
C GLN A 334 -3.24 33.50 0.38
N PHE A 335 -3.24 32.19 0.23
CA PHE A 335 -3.08 31.50 -1.03
C PHE A 335 -4.31 30.65 -1.35
N SER A 336 -4.51 30.48 -2.65
CA SER A 336 -5.64 29.77 -3.20
C SER A 336 -5.17 28.88 -4.35
N TRP A 337 -5.14 27.57 -4.08
CA TRP A 337 -4.91 26.44 -5.00
C TRP A 337 -3.52 26.19 -5.63
N ASN A 338 -3.37 24.88 -5.90
CA ASN A 338 -2.55 24.14 -6.88
C ASN A 338 -1.18 23.61 -6.47
N SER A 339 -0.17 24.45 -6.25
CA SER A 339 1.08 23.93 -5.70
C SER A 339 1.95 25.02 -5.08
N PHE A 340 2.63 24.64 -4.01
CA PHE A 340 3.72 25.40 -3.42
C PHE A 340 4.99 24.63 -3.64
N SER A 341 6.05 25.30 -4.09
CA SER A 341 7.40 24.74 -4.01
C SER A 341 8.19 25.45 -2.92
N PHE A 342 9.13 24.73 -2.33
CA PHE A 342 9.96 25.18 -1.23
C PHE A 342 11.42 24.96 -1.57
N TRP A 343 12.28 25.82 -1.02
CA TRP A 343 13.72 25.64 -1.02
C TRP A 343 14.12 24.56 0.01
N PRO A 344 15.31 23.92 -0.13
CA PRO A 344 15.79 22.94 0.84
C PRO A 344 15.99 23.46 2.27
N ASN A 345 15.97 24.77 2.48
CA ASN A 345 16.00 25.40 3.80
C ASN A 345 14.58 25.59 4.42
N GLY A 346 13.53 25.11 3.74
CA GLY A 346 12.14 25.20 4.18
C GLY A 346 11.43 26.51 3.83
N MET A 347 12.10 27.48 3.20
CA MET A 347 11.46 28.71 2.75
C MET A 347 10.64 28.47 1.49
N ILE A 348 9.49 29.14 1.35
CA ILE A 348 8.69 29.09 0.12
C ILE A 348 9.57 29.58 -1.03
N GLN A 349 9.62 28.82 -2.12
CA GLN A 349 10.30 29.18 -3.36
C GLN A 349 9.31 29.78 -4.34
N SER A 350 8.12 29.18 -4.45
CA SER A 350 7.11 29.66 -5.38
C SER A 350 5.71 29.18 -5.02
N GLY A 351 4.71 29.92 -5.49
CA GLY A 351 3.30 29.58 -5.33
C GLY A 351 2.45 30.29 -6.37
N ARG A 352 1.21 29.84 -6.55
CA ARG A 352 0.24 30.46 -7.47
C ARG A 352 -0.94 31.01 -6.70
N LEU A 353 -1.40 32.20 -7.08
CA LEU A 353 -2.63 32.80 -6.58
C LEU A 353 -3.72 32.67 -7.64
N LEU A 354 -4.92 32.23 -7.26
CA LEU A 354 -6.08 32.18 -8.15
C LEU A 354 -6.89 33.46 -8.10
N TRP A 355 -7.05 34.10 -6.94
CA TRP A 355 -7.78 35.36 -6.82
C TRP A 355 -6.90 36.51 -6.34
N LYS A 356 -7.43 37.72 -6.52
CA LYS A 356 -6.81 38.93 -6.03
C LYS A 356 -6.59 38.81 -4.52
N SER A 357 -5.33 38.92 -4.11
CA SER A 357 -4.94 38.79 -2.71
C SER A 357 -4.17 40.04 -2.29
N GLU A 358 -4.39 40.50 -1.06
CA GLU A 358 -3.54 41.52 -0.43
C GLU A 358 -2.47 40.83 0.40
N LEU A 359 -1.21 41.08 0.06
CA LEU A 359 -0.06 40.62 0.84
C LEU A 359 0.35 41.73 1.79
N THR A 360 0.49 41.45 3.08
CA THR A 360 1.01 42.44 4.05
C THR A 360 2.48 42.15 4.32
N GLN A 361 3.39 42.97 3.81
CA GLN A 361 4.84 42.86 3.97
C GLN A 361 5.31 43.00 5.42
N ALA A 362 6.57 42.68 5.69
CA ALA A 362 7.19 42.75 7.02
C ALA A 362 7.13 44.15 7.63
N ASP A 363 7.21 45.16 6.76
CA ASP A 363 7.13 46.58 7.10
C ASP A 363 5.68 47.10 7.26
N GLY A 364 4.69 46.21 7.15
CA GLY A 364 3.26 46.51 7.23
C GLY A 364 2.66 47.07 5.93
N SER A 365 3.45 47.26 4.87
CA SER A 365 2.93 47.70 3.57
C SER A 365 2.09 46.60 2.91
N ARG A 366 1.07 46.99 2.12
CA ARG A 366 0.20 46.04 1.43
C ARG A 366 0.46 46.03 -0.07
N ILE A 367 0.68 44.84 -0.63
CA ILE A 367 0.79 44.61 -2.08
C ILE A 367 -0.47 43.89 -2.55
N SER A 368 -1.25 44.55 -3.41
CA SER A 368 -2.36 43.90 -4.12
C SER A 368 -1.80 43.09 -5.28
N VAL A 369 -1.90 41.76 -5.21
CA VAL A 369 -1.49 40.87 -6.29
C VAL A 369 -2.71 40.47 -7.12
N PRO A 370 -2.72 40.75 -8.44
CA PRO A 370 -3.80 40.31 -9.33
C PRO A 370 -3.98 38.78 -9.36
N THR A 371 -5.23 38.37 -9.55
CA THR A 371 -5.71 37.02 -9.92
C THR A 371 -4.76 36.32 -10.91
N LEU A 372 -4.52 35.01 -10.74
CA LEU A 372 -3.76 34.13 -11.64
C LEU A 372 -2.25 34.39 -11.80
N LYS A 373 -1.63 35.18 -10.93
CA LYS A 373 -0.16 35.37 -10.95
C LYS A 373 0.56 34.35 -10.08
N GLY A 374 1.72 33.91 -10.57
CA GLY A 374 2.71 33.24 -9.74
C GLY A 374 3.42 34.26 -8.85
N LEU A 375 3.91 33.77 -7.72
CA LEU A 375 4.87 34.42 -6.84
C LEU A 375 6.18 33.62 -6.86
N LEU A 376 7.31 34.31 -6.94
CA LEU A 376 8.65 33.74 -6.77
C LEU A 376 9.32 34.43 -5.60
N PHE A 377 9.93 33.61 -4.77
CA PHE A 377 10.64 34.01 -3.56
C PHE A 377 12.10 33.61 -3.69
N ASP A 378 13.00 34.41 -3.13
CA ASP A 378 14.41 33.99 -2.96
C ASP A 378 14.57 33.02 -1.77
N GLU A 379 15.80 32.56 -1.52
CA GLU A 379 16.12 31.63 -0.41
C GLU A 379 15.84 32.23 0.98
N SER A 380 15.71 33.56 1.10
CA SER A 380 15.34 34.24 2.35
C SER A 380 13.82 34.33 2.54
N GLY A 381 13.03 33.89 1.56
CA GLY A 381 11.57 33.98 1.56
C GLY A 381 11.03 35.35 1.19
N LYS A 382 11.86 36.23 0.59
CA LYS A 382 11.43 37.54 0.11
C LYS A 382 10.86 37.43 -1.31
N ILE A 383 9.77 38.13 -1.60
CA ILE A 383 9.19 38.15 -2.94
C ILE A 383 10.13 38.88 -3.90
N VAL A 384 10.64 38.17 -4.92
CA VAL A 384 11.53 38.73 -5.94
C VAL A 384 10.84 38.97 -7.28
N LYS A 385 9.72 38.29 -7.55
CA LYS A 385 8.99 38.45 -8.80
C LYS A 385 7.50 38.13 -8.64
N THR A 386 6.65 38.91 -9.31
CA THR A 386 5.22 38.62 -9.51
C THR A 386 4.89 38.65 -11.00
N GLY A 387 4.04 37.74 -11.48
CA GLY A 387 3.71 37.69 -12.91
C GLY A 387 3.10 36.37 -13.36
N PRO A 388 2.64 36.29 -14.63
CA PRO A 388 2.27 35.05 -15.26
C PRO A 388 3.56 34.28 -15.59
N PHE A 389 4.18 33.67 -14.58
CA PHE A 389 5.30 32.77 -14.82
C PHE A 389 4.89 31.36 -14.46
N ASN A 390 5.43 30.45 -15.25
CA ASN A 390 5.20 29.03 -15.13
C ASN A 390 6.00 28.53 -13.93
N VAL A 391 5.29 28.33 -12.82
CA VAL A 391 5.88 27.85 -11.58
C VAL A 391 6.33 26.41 -11.81
N ALA A 392 7.63 26.13 -11.69
CA ALA A 392 8.25 24.81 -11.85
C ALA A 392 8.40 24.22 -13.28
N GLY A 393 8.35 25.01 -14.35
CA GLY A 393 8.69 24.52 -15.71
C GLY A 393 7.85 23.31 -16.19
N LYS A 394 6.72 23.02 -15.55
CA LYS A 394 5.71 22.02 -15.90
C LYS A 394 4.46 22.79 -16.35
N TRP A 395 4.02 22.61 -17.60
CA TRP A 395 2.77 23.22 -18.04
C TRP A 395 1.59 22.40 -17.55
N VAL A 396 0.70 23.02 -16.78
CA VAL A 396 -0.65 22.52 -16.56
C VAL A 396 -1.58 23.51 -17.26
N CYS A 397 -2.08 23.12 -18.43
CA CYS A 397 -3.10 23.88 -19.15
C CYS A 397 -4.47 23.56 -18.54
N PHE A 398 -5.17 24.60 -18.11
CA PHE A 398 -6.59 24.52 -17.80
C PHE A 398 -7.36 25.16 -18.94
N ASP A 399 -8.40 24.47 -19.40
CA ASP A 399 -9.36 25.03 -20.32
C ASP A 399 -10.30 25.93 -19.52
N HIS A 400 -10.06 27.24 -19.58
CA HIS A 400 -11.05 28.22 -19.15
C HIS A 400 -11.43 29.02 -20.38
N THR A 401 -12.63 28.73 -20.88
CA THR A 401 -13.32 29.51 -21.90
C THR A 401 -13.74 30.84 -21.29
N ASP A 402 -12.82 31.79 -21.27
CA ASP A 402 -13.16 33.20 -21.29
C ASP A 402 -13.23 33.62 -22.77
N GLU A 403 -14.35 34.24 -23.19
CA GLU A 403 -14.72 34.47 -24.60
C GLU A 403 -13.72 35.37 -25.37
N SER A 404 -12.71 35.91 -24.70
CA SER A 404 -11.70 36.79 -25.30
C SER A 404 -10.41 36.10 -25.76
N SER A 405 -10.15 34.82 -25.42
CA SER A 405 -8.91 34.10 -25.78
C SER A 405 -9.01 33.10 -26.94
N ALA A 406 -10.09 33.09 -27.71
CA ALA A 406 -10.33 32.17 -28.83
C ALA A 406 -9.38 32.32 -30.06
N LYS A 407 -8.26 33.04 -29.96
CA LYS A 407 -7.39 33.39 -31.10
C LYS A 407 -6.06 32.64 -31.19
N THR A 408 -5.64 31.87 -30.19
CA THR A 408 -4.31 31.23 -30.22
C THR A 408 -4.28 29.73 -30.46
N GLY A 409 -5.43 29.03 -30.55
CA GLY A 409 -5.51 27.69 -31.13
C GLY A 409 -4.52 26.63 -30.59
N VAL A 410 -4.03 26.77 -29.36
CA VAL A 410 -3.04 25.84 -28.80
C VAL A 410 -3.77 24.62 -28.24
N ARG A 411 -3.45 23.42 -28.77
CA ARG A 411 -3.88 22.14 -28.20
C ARG A 411 -2.71 21.46 -27.51
N VAL A 412 -2.95 20.90 -26.32
CA VAL A 412 -1.97 20.09 -25.59
C VAL A 412 -2.32 18.62 -25.80
N ILE A 413 -1.36 17.85 -26.29
CA ILE A 413 -1.49 16.39 -26.42
C ILE A 413 -0.59 15.75 -25.37
N THR A 414 -1.16 14.88 -24.54
CA THR A 414 -0.42 14.07 -23.56
C THR A 414 -0.27 12.66 -24.13
N ILE A 415 0.97 12.20 -24.29
CA ILE A 415 1.27 10.86 -24.80
C ILE A 415 1.63 9.95 -23.63
N HIS A 416 0.85 8.89 -23.43
CA HIS A 416 1.07 7.91 -22.36
C HIS A 416 1.89 6.70 -22.81
N ASN A 417 1.81 6.34 -24.09
CA ASN A 417 2.47 5.17 -24.67
C ASN A 417 3.02 5.51 -26.06
N VAL A 418 4.18 4.96 -26.40
CA VAL A 418 4.78 5.11 -27.74
C VAL A 418 5.01 3.72 -28.32
N ALA A 419 4.62 3.50 -29.58
CA ALA A 419 4.90 2.25 -30.27
C ALA A 419 6.18 2.37 -31.11
N TYR A 420 7.09 1.40 -31.01
CA TYR A 420 8.30 1.31 -31.84
C TYR A 420 8.42 -0.11 -32.40
N ASN A 421 8.50 -0.25 -33.73
CA ASN A 421 8.51 -1.55 -34.43
C ASN A 421 7.34 -2.50 -34.05
N GLY A 422 6.19 -1.96 -33.67
CA GLY A 422 5.00 -2.75 -33.30
C GLY A 422 4.89 -3.13 -31.83
N GLU A 423 5.87 -2.77 -30.98
CA GLU A 423 5.81 -2.99 -29.52
C GLU A 423 5.48 -1.70 -28.77
N LEU A 424 4.64 -1.81 -27.73
CA LEU A 424 4.24 -0.70 -26.87
C LEU A 424 5.34 -0.44 -25.82
N ILE A 425 5.86 0.79 -25.78
CA ILE A 425 6.83 1.26 -24.80
C ILE A 425 6.12 2.20 -23.83
N GLU A 426 6.17 1.85 -22.54
CA GLU A 426 5.67 2.68 -21.46
C GLU A 426 6.66 3.82 -21.18
N VAL A 427 6.18 5.06 -21.22
CA VAL A 427 7.03 6.24 -20.96
C VAL A 427 6.97 6.51 -19.45
N GLU A 428 8.10 6.35 -18.73
CA GLU A 428 8.19 6.73 -17.32
C GLU A 428 7.71 8.17 -17.14
N ARG A 429 6.87 8.41 -16.11
CA ARG A 429 6.03 9.59 -15.78
C ARG A 429 6.69 10.99 -15.83
N ASN A 430 7.28 11.35 -16.95
CA ASN A 430 7.59 12.69 -17.39
C ASN A 430 6.92 12.85 -18.75
N SER A 431 5.61 13.09 -18.72
CA SER A 431 4.74 13.30 -19.88
C SER A 431 5.41 14.19 -20.93
N LEU A 432 5.57 13.67 -22.15
CA LEU A 432 5.94 14.47 -23.32
C LEU A 432 4.74 15.35 -23.66
N GLN A 433 4.90 16.67 -23.51
CA GLN A 433 3.90 17.64 -23.94
C GLN A 433 4.34 18.24 -25.28
N LEU A 434 3.52 18.05 -26.31
CA LEU A 434 3.73 18.64 -27.62
C LEU A 434 2.77 19.82 -27.79
N PHE A 435 3.31 20.94 -28.30
CA PHE A 435 2.54 22.13 -28.63
C PHE A 435 2.37 22.21 -30.14
N ALA A 436 1.12 22.13 -30.62
CA ALA A 436 0.79 22.44 -32.00
C ALA A 436 0.54 23.95 -32.13
N ILE A 437 1.30 24.60 -33.00
CA ILE A 437 1.05 25.97 -33.47
C ILE A 437 0.49 25.83 -34.89
N ASP A 438 -0.53 26.60 -35.25
CA ASP A 438 -1.25 26.60 -36.55
C ASP A 438 -0.37 26.84 -37.80
N SER A 439 0.96 26.91 -37.66
CA SER A 439 1.95 27.02 -38.73
C SER A 439 2.70 25.71 -39.02
N GLY A 440 2.14 24.54 -38.69
CA GLY A 440 2.69 23.24 -39.10
C GLY A 440 4.04 22.87 -38.46
N THR A 441 4.39 23.46 -37.31
CA THR A 441 5.65 23.20 -36.61
C THR A 441 5.41 22.92 -35.13
N CYS A 442 5.63 21.67 -34.70
CA CYS A 442 5.68 21.30 -33.29
C CYS A 442 7.10 21.56 -32.76
N ARG A 443 7.21 22.25 -31.62
CA ARG A 443 8.47 22.38 -30.89
C ARG A 443 8.39 21.61 -29.58
N THR A 444 9.39 20.78 -29.31
CA THR A 444 9.60 20.21 -27.97
C THR A 444 10.46 21.21 -27.18
N THR A 445 10.22 21.34 -25.88
CA THR A 445 11.00 22.25 -25.02
C THR A 445 11.84 21.50 -23.99
N ARG A 446 12.01 20.18 -24.13
CA ARG A 446 12.79 19.35 -23.20
C ARG A 446 13.57 18.27 -23.97
N GLU A 447 14.77 17.95 -23.45
CA GLU A 447 15.43 16.68 -23.71
C GLU A 447 14.57 15.55 -23.14
N PHE A 448 14.37 14.49 -23.91
CA PHE A 448 13.73 13.27 -23.43
C PHE A 448 14.65 12.10 -23.72
N THR A 449 14.65 11.14 -22.80
CA THR A 449 15.44 9.92 -22.89
C THR A 449 14.48 8.78 -23.17
N LEU A 450 14.67 8.11 -24.31
CA LEU A 450 13.92 6.90 -24.63
C LEU A 450 14.73 5.69 -24.15
N LEU A 451 14.12 4.84 -23.33
CA LEU A 451 14.66 3.55 -22.95
C LEU A 451 14.23 2.53 -24.01
N ASN A 452 15.21 1.96 -24.72
CA ASN A 452 14.96 0.78 -25.54
C ASN A 452 14.79 -0.45 -24.63
N VAL A 453 13.91 -1.37 -25.02
CA VAL A 453 13.65 -2.68 -24.39
C VAL A 453 14.94 -3.50 -24.15
N ASN A 454 16.02 -3.20 -24.87
CA ASN A 454 17.35 -3.83 -24.71
C ASN A 454 18.36 -3.01 -23.85
N GLY A 455 17.93 -2.01 -23.08
CA GLY A 455 18.78 -1.28 -22.13
C GLY A 455 19.72 -0.22 -22.72
N GLY A 456 19.56 0.11 -24.01
CA GLY A 456 20.27 1.23 -24.65
C GLY A 456 19.64 2.58 -24.31
N LEU A 457 20.43 3.49 -23.74
CA LEU A 457 20.05 4.89 -23.47
C LEU A 457 20.21 5.73 -24.74
N PHE A 458 19.13 6.35 -25.22
CA PHE A 458 19.19 7.32 -26.32
C PHE A 458 18.89 8.73 -25.80
N SER A 459 19.83 9.66 -26.04
CA SER A 459 19.68 11.09 -25.77
C SER A 459 19.70 11.85 -27.09
N ALA A 460 18.56 12.39 -27.50
CA ALA A 460 18.49 13.24 -28.69
C ALA A 460 18.62 14.70 -28.28
N LYS A 461 19.78 15.30 -28.57
CA LYS A 461 20.00 16.74 -28.46
C LYS A 461 19.72 17.37 -29.83
N ASP A 462 18.83 18.36 -29.88
CA ASP A 462 18.49 19.15 -31.08
C ASP A 462 17.81 18.40 -32.25
N ALA A 463 16.93 17.43 -31.97
CA ALA A 463 16.14 16.78 -33.02
C ALA A 463 15.07 17.73 -33.61
N LYS A 464 15.11 17.94 -34.93
CA LYS A 464 14.08 18.68 -35.69
C LYS A 464 12.95 17.71 -36.06
N LEU A 465 11.76 17.93 -35.51
CA LEU A 465 10.55 17.14 -35.81
C LEU A 465 9.83 17.77 -37.01
N GLU A 466 9.67 17.02 -38.11
CA GLU A 466 8.85 17.43 -39.25
C GLU A 466 7.61 16.54 -39.32
N ILE A 467 6.43 17.17 -39.33
CA ILE A 467 5.14 16.50 -39.51
C ILE A 467 4.77 16.69 -40.98
N SER A 468 4.47 15.60 -41.69
CA SER A 468 3.93 15.70 -43.06
C SER A 468 2.41 15.84 -43.01
N ASP A 469 1.89 16.82 -43.74
CA ASP A 469 0.46 17.08 -43.87
C ASP A 469 -0.23 15.92 -44.60
N ASN A 470 -0.84 15.01 -43.84
CA ASN A 470 -1.91 14.13 -44.32
C ASN A 470 -2.84 13.79 -43.15
N LEU A 471 -3.67 14.77 -42.76
CA LEU A 471 -4.80 14.54 -41.85
C LEU A 471 -5.96 13.92 -42.65
N ILE A 472 -6.10 12.60 -42.61
CA ILE A 472 -7.27 11.91 -43.18
C ILE A 472 -8.43 12.13 -42.20
N ARG A 473 -9.47 12.88 -42.62
CA ARG A 473 -10.76 12.89 -41.94
C ARG A 473 -11.50 11.59 -42.30
N GLY A 474 -11.36 10.57 -41.45
CA GLY A 474 -12.21 9.39 -41.46
C GLY A 474 -13.48 9.65 -40.66
N ALA A 475 -14.63 9.41 -41.27
CA ALA A 475 -15.95 9.42 -40.63
C ALA A 475 -16.20 8.10 -39.87
N ASP A 476 -16.96 8.20 -38.78
CA ASP A 476 -17.63 7.14 -38.03
C ASP A 476 -16.76 6.01 -37.44
N LEU A 477 -16.09 6.31 -36.32
CA LEU A 477 -15.70 5.32 -35.31
C LEU A 477 -15.96 5.89 -33.90
N GLU A 478 -16.50 5.08 -32.99
CA GLU A 478 -16.76 5.45 -31.58
C GLU A 478 -15.47 5.65 -30.74
N GLU A 479 -14.29 5.39 -31.33
CA GLU A 479 -12.98 5.72 -30.76
C GLU A 479 -12.13 6.47 -31.81
N ASP A 480 -11.70 7.69 -31.48
CA ASP A 480 -10.82 8.49 -32.33
C ASP A 480 -9.37 7.99 -32.26
N TYR A 481 -8.92 7.28 -33.30
CA TYR A 481 -7.51 6.97 -33.54
C TYR A 481 -6.92 7.92 -34.58
N TYR A 482 -5.84 8.62 -34.20
CA TYR A 482 -5.11 9.49 -35.12
C TYR A 482 -3.75 8.88 -35.46
N PRO A 483 -3.60 8.22 -36.62
CA PRO A 483 -2.29 7.79 -37.08
C PRO A 483 -1.51 9.01 -37.59
N GLY A 484 -0.36 9.28 -36.97
CA GLY A 484 0.61 10.26 -37.46
C GLY A 484 1.92 9.57 -37.84
N ASN A 485 2.46 9.88 -39.01
CA ASN A 485 3.82 9.49 -39.38
C ASN A 485 4.78 10.58 -38.90
N PHE A 486 5.77 10.20 -38.11
CA PHE A 486 6.79 11.09 -37.58
C PHE A 486 8.14 10.72 -38.18
N ALA A 487 9.01 11.70 -38.38
CA ALA A 487 10.39 11.44 -38.72
C ALA A 487 11.31 12.19 -37.78
N TYR A 488 12.41 11.55 -37.38
CA TYR A 488 13.51 12.21 -36.71
C TYR A 488 14.81 11.93 -37.45
N TRP A 489 15.79 12.80 -37.25
CA TRP A 489 17.09 12.72 -37.90
C TRP A 489 18.18 12.48 -36.85
N THR A 490 19.03 11.48 -37.08
CA THR A 490 20.24 11.21 -36.29
C THR A 490 21.40 10.94 -37.24
N ASP A 491 22.53 11.64 -37.06
CA ASP A 491 23.72 11.54 -37.91
C ASP A 491 23.43 11.65 -39.42
N GLY A 492 22.48 12.52 -39.80
CA GLY A 492 22.08 12.73 -41.18
C GLY A 492 21.22 11.62 -41.79
N LYS A 493 20.77 10.63 -41.00
CA LYS A 493 19.80 9.61 -41.42
C LYS A 493 18.41 9.92 -40.86
N LYS A 494 17.42 9.92 -41.74
CA LYS A 494 15.99 10.03 -41.42
C LYS A 494 15.46 8.67 -40.97
N THR A 495 14.83 8.60 -39.81
CA THR A 495 14.08 7.44 -39.32
C THR A 495 12.63 7.82 -39.16
N GLU A 496 11.74 7.06 -39.80
CA GLU A 496 10.28 7.26 -39.72
C GLU A 496 9.71 6.34 -38.63
N VAL A 497 8.84 6.89 -37.78
CA VAL A 497 8.14 6.20 -36.70
C VAL A 497 6.66 6.49 -36.83
N GLN A 498 5.84 5.44 -36.79
CA GLN A 498 4.39 5.57 -36.80
C GLN A 498 3.90 5.64 -35.35
N LEU A 499 3.26 6.74 -34.98
CA LEU A 499 2.65 6.92 -33.66
C LEU A 499 1.14 6.73 -33.79
N VAL A 500 0.61 5.85 -32.96
CA VAL A 500 -0.83 5.65 -32.80
C VAL A 500 -1.23 6.32 -31.49
N CYS A 501 -1.89 7.47 -31.57
CA CYS A 501 -2.42 8.13 -30.38
C CYS A 501 -3.84 7.62 -30.10
N ARG A 502 -4.09 7.17 -28.86
CA ARG A 502 -5.43 6.85 -28.37
C ARG A 502 -5.91 8.00 -27.50
N ALA A 503 -6.96 8.71 -27.93
CA ALA A 503 -7.65 9.69 -27.10
C ALA A 503 -8.70 8.97 -26.25
N THR A 504 -8.67 9.15 -24.93
CA THR A 504 -9.73 8.65 -24.03
C THR A 504 -10.55 9.85 -23.56
N TYR A 505 -11.77 9.99 -24.05
CA TYR A 505 -12.71 10.97 -23.52
C TYR A 505 -13.37 10.39 -22.26
N ALA A 506 -13.00 10.89 -21.09
CA ALA A 506 -13.78 10.68 -19.88
C ALA A 506 -14.97 11.66 -19.91
N GLN A 507 -16.09 11.24 -20.51
CA GLN A 507 -17.38 11.87 -20.18
C GLN A 507 -17.86 11.29 -18.85
N GLU A 508 -17.77 12.07 -17.78
CA GLU A 508 -18.60 11.81 -16.60
C GLU A 508 -20.06 12.01 -17.00
N LYS A 509 -20.77 10.90 -17.24
CA LYS A 509 -22.23 10.89 -17.19
C LYS A 509 -22.65 11.15 -15.75
N ILE A 510 -23.00 12.40 -15.46
CA ILE A 510 -23.76 12.76 -14.27
C ILE A 510 -25.13 12.08 -14.39
N TYR A 511 -25.31 10.97 -13.69
CA TYR A 511 -26.63 10.43 -13.42
C TYR A 511 -27.28 11.31 -12.35
N SER A 512 -28.26 12.11 -12.76
CA SER A 512 -29.21 12.74 -11.84
C SER A 512 -30.24 11.70 -11.40
N PRO A 513 -30.41 11.42 -10.10
CA PRO A 513 -31.49 10.57 -9.64
C PRO A 513 -32.74 11.43 -9.40
N LEU A 514 -33.67 11.44 -10.36
CA LEU A 514 -35.04 11.88 -10.10
C LEU A 514 -36.05 10.98 -10.81
N ASN A 515 -36.76 10.23 -9.97
CA ASN A 515 -38.02 9.47 -10.13
C ASN A 515 -38.07 8.27 -11.07
#